data_AF-A0A318HHL8-F1
#
_entry.id   AF-A0A318HHL8-F1
#
_cell.length_a   1.000
_cell.length_b   1.000
_cell.length_c   1.000
_cell.angle_alpha   90.00
_cell.angle_beta   90.00
_cell.angle_gamma   90.00
#
_symmetry.space_group_name_H-M   'P 1'
#
loop_
_entity.id
_entity.type
_entity.pdbx_description
1 polymer ?
#
loop_
_entity_poly.entity_id
_entity_poly.type
_entity_poly.pdbx_seq_one_letter_code
_entity_poly.pdbx_strand_id
1 'polypeptide(L)'
;MKNNHVVAIVLGAGAALLALSFLVRFVLLSEYGVSGGWIFFGLPFGGIGLFVLLLRLGVLNSGGRSTGSGPSWPQNIGVQTPPAWSPQQAPTASQRLQELDSMRASGAISESEYTARRQQILSSL
;
A
#
# COMPACT_ATOMS: atom_id res chain seq x y z
N MET A 1 13.94 -27.48 -36.32
CA MET A 1 14.94 -26.44 -35.96
C MET A 1 14.67 -25.06 -36.59
N LYS A 2 13.89 -24.92 -37.69
CA LYS A 2 13.60 -23.62 -38.34
C LYS A 2 12.78 -22.63 -37.49
N ASN A 3 11.97 -23.13 -36.57
CA ASN A 3 11.00 -22.32 -35.82
C ASN A 3 11.64 -21.42 -34.76
N ASN A 4 12.84 -21.78 -34.28
CA ASN A 4 13.54 -21.06 -33.22
C ASN A 4 13.93 -19.64 -33.66
N HIS A 5 14.21 -19.45 -34.95
CA HIS A 5 14.58 -18.15 -35.50
C HIS A 5 13.38 -17.20 -35.52
N VAL A 6 12.21 -17.71 -35.92
CA VAL A 6 10.94 -16.96 -35.87
C VAL A 6 10.57 -16.63 -34.43
N VAL A 7 10.69 -17.60 -33.52
CA VAL A 7 10.43 -17.41 -32.09
C VAL A 7 11.38 -16.36 -31.49
N ALA A 8 12.67 -16.38 -31.83
CA ALA A 8 13.64 -15.39 -31.37
C ALA A 8 13.31 -13.98 -31.88
N ILE A 9 12.89 -13.85 -33.15
CA ILE A 9 12.47 -12.56 -33.71
C ILE A 9 11.21 -12.04 -33.00
N VAL A 10 10.22 -12.90 -32.78
CA VAL A 10 8.96 -12.52 -32.10
C VAL A 10 9.22 -12.12 -30.64
N LEU A 11 10.06 -12.87 -29.92
CA LEU A 11 10.47 -12.54 -28.55
C LEU A 11 11.24 -11.22 -28.49
N GLY A 12 12.18 -11.02 -29.42
CA GLY A 12 12.96 -9.78 -29.50
C GLY A 12 12.09 -8.58 -29.82
N ALA A 13 11.19 -8.69 -30.80
CA ALA A 13 10.24 -7.65 -31.15
C ALA A 13 9.26 -7.35 -30.00
N GLY A 14 8.74 -8.38 -29.34
CA GLY A 14 7.88 -8.23 -28.17
C GLY A 14 8.57 -7.51 -27.00
N ALA A 15 9.81 -7.90 -26.69
CA ALA A 15 10.61 -7.25 -25.65
C ALA A 15 10.94 -5.79 -26.00
N ALA A 16 11.29 -5.51 -27.26
CA ALA A 16 11.59 -4.15 -27.73
C ALA A 16 10.35 -3.24 -27.66
N LEU A 17 9.18 -3.73 -28.07
CA LEU A 17 7.92 -2.98 -27.97
C LEU A 17 7.54 -2.72 -26.51
N LEU A 18 7.78 -3.69 -25.63
CA LEU A 18 7.52 -3.52 -24.20
C LEU A 18 8.45 -2.47 -23.58
N ALA A 19 9.75 -2.52 -23.89
CA ALA A 19 10.72 -1.51 -23.44
C ALA A 19 10.38 -0.11 -23.97
N LEU A 20 10.00 -0.01 -25.25
CA LEU A 20 9.59 1.27 -25.85
C LEU A 20 8.31 1.83 -25.20
N SER A 21 7.34 0.97 -24.91
CA SER A 21 6.11 1.34 -24.20
C SER A 21 6.42 1.88 -22.80
N PHE A 22 7.34 1.24 -22.08
CA PHE A 22 7.85 1.72 -20.79
C PHE A 22 8.53 3.09 -20.90
N LEU A 23 9.39 3.28 -21.90
CA LEU A 23 10.11 4.53 -22.09
C LEU A 23 9.16 5.69 -22.40
N VAL A 24 8.21 5.48 -23.32
CA VAL A 24 7.20 6.49 -23.65
C VAL A 24 6.36 6.83 -22.43
N ARG A 25 5.89 5.82 -21.70
CA ARG A 25 5.10 6.03 -20.48
C ARG A 25 5.91 6.78 -19.42
N PHE A 26 7.19 6.46 -19.25
CA PHE A 26 8.09 7.13 -18.31
C PHE A 26 8.29 8.61 -18.66
N VAL A 27 8.49 8.93 -19.94
CA VAL A 27 8.67 10.32 -20.41
C VAL A 27 7.38 11.11 -20.21
N LEU A 28 6.22 10.58 -20.63
CA LEU A 28 4.94 11.24 -20.42
C LEU A 28 4.69 11.47 -18.91
N LEU A 29 4.87 10.45 -18.07
CA LEU A 29 4.64 10.57 -16.62
C LEU A 29 5.60 11.56 -15.94
N SER A 30 6.81 11.71 -16.48
CA SER A 30 7.79 12.69 -16.03
C SER A 30 7.36 14.12 -16.37
N GLU A 31 6.77 14.35 -17.55
CA GLU A 31 6.17 15.64 -17.91
C GLU A 31 4.93 15.98 -17.07
N TYR A 32 4.12 14.97 -16.72
CA TYR A 32 2.96 15.14 -15.83
C TYR A 32 3.33 15.32 -14.35
N GLY A 33 4.63 15.37 -14.01
CA GLY A 33 5.11 15.66 -12.65
C GLY A 33 4.82 14.57 -11.62
N VAL A 34 4.46 13.36 -12.05
CA VAL A 34 4.11 12.28 -11.13
C VAL A 34 5.31 11.38 -10.88
N SER A 35 6.00 11.64 -9.78
CA SER A 35 7.19 10.91 -9.34
C SER A 35 6.87 9.46 -9.01
N GLY A 36 7.28 8.51 -9.85
CA GLY A 36 7.59 7.10 -9.51
C GLY A 36 6.53 6.20 -8.83
N GLY A 37 5.43 6.74 -8.31
CA GLY A 37 4.40 6.01 -7.56
C GLY A 37 3.47 5.19 -8.47
N TRP A 38 3.49 5.46 -9.78
CA TRP A 38 2.74 4.68 -10.78
C TRP A 38 3.21 3.24 -10.93
N ILE A 39 4.43 2.92 -10.47
CA ILE A 39 4.96 1.55 -10.46
C ILE A 39 4.08 0.63 -9.58
N PHE A 40 3.30 1.20 -8.65
CA PHE A 40 2.34 0.46 -7.82
C PHE A 40 0.93 0.35 -8.40
N PHE A 41 0.56 1.17 -9.40
CA PHE A 41 -0.83 1.35 -9.79
C PHE A 41 -1.22 0.79 -11.17
N GLY A 42 -0.28 0.29 -11.99
CA GLY A 42 -0.54 0.11 -13.44
C GLY A 42 -0.08 -1.15 -14.18
N LEU A 43 0.38 -2.23 -13.49
CA LEU A 43 0.77 -3.58 -14.02
C LEU A 43 2.03 -3.65 -14.91
N PRO A 44 2.92 -4.69 -14.79
CA PRO A 44 2.60 -6.13 -14.80
C PRO A 44 3.00 -6.92 -13.52
N PHE A 45 3.49 -6.26 -12.47
CA PHE A 45 3.81 -6.91 -11.18
C PHE A 45 2.70 -6.80 -10.14
N GLY A 46 1.53 -6.24 -10.50
CA GLY A 46 0.35 -6.21 -9.64
C GLY A 46 -0.08 -7.60 -9.19
N GLY A 47 0.28 -8.65 -9.95
CA GLY A 47 0.12 -10.03 -9.53
C GLY A 47 0.87 -10.38 -8.26
N ILE A 48 2.12 -9.93 -8.07
CA ILE A 48 2.91 -10.25 -6.87
C ILE A 48 2.36 -9.50 -5.65
N GLY A 49 2.03 -8.22 -5.81
CA GLY A 49 1.41 -7.43 -4.73
C GLY A 49 0.05 -8.00 -4.31
N LEU A 50 -0.80 -8.33 -5.28
CA LEU A 50 -2.09 -8.98 -5.04
C LEU A 50 -1.91 -10.39 -4.47
N PHE A 51 -0.93 -11.16 -4.94
CA PHE A 51 -0.64 -12.49 -4.45
C PHE A 51 -0.16 -12.47 -3.00
N VAL A 52 0.76 -11.56 -2.65
CA VAL A 52 1.20 -11.35 -1.27
C VAL A 52 0.05 -10.86 -0.40
N LEU A 53 -0.81 -9.97 -0.91
CA LEU A 53 -2.00 -9.51 -0.19
C LEU A 53 -2.99 -10.65 0.04
N LEU A 54 -3.25 -11.49 -0.96
CA LEU A 54 -4.17 -12.63 -0.86
C LEU A 54 -3.61 -13.76 0.02
N LEU A 55 -2.28 -13.95 0.04
CA LEU A 55 -1.60 -14.87 0.95
C LEU A 55 -1.66 -14.36 2.40
N ARG A 56 -1.42 -13.05 2.61
CA ARG A 56 -1.53 -12.38 3.90
C ARG A 56 -2.97 -12.34 4.42
N LEU A 57 -3.94 -12.23 3.51
CA LEU A 57 -5.38 -12.27 3.80
C LEU A 57 -5.90 -13.71 4.01
N GLY A 58 -5.10 -14.72 3.71
CA GLY A 58 -5.43 -16.13 3.91
C GLY A 58 -6.36 -16.72 2.86
N VAL A 59 -6.73 -15.95 1.82
CA VAL A 59 -7.62 -16.39 0.73
C VAL A 59 -6.96 -17.48 -0.13
N LEU A 60 -5.64 -17.46 -0.23
CA LEU A 60 -4.84 -18.50 -0.92
C LEU A 60 -4.25 -19.54 0.05
N ASN A 61 -4.42 -19.38 1.36
CA ASN A 61 -3.84 -20.27 2.37
C ASN A 61 -4.83 -21.39 2.75
N SER A 62 -5.01 -22.36 1.85
CA SER A 62 -5.79 -23.57 2.13
C SER A 62 -5.00 -24.55 3.00
N GLY A 63 -4.96 -24.30 4.31
CA GLY A 63 -4.52 -25.27 5.31
C GLY A 63 -3.51 -24.73 6.33
N GLY A 64 -3.94 -24.60 7.59
CA GLY A 64 -3.05 -24.43 8.74
C GLY A 64 -3.30 -23.16 9.54
N ARG A 65 -4.06 -23.29 10.63
CA ARG A 65 -4.11 -22.29 11.71
C ARG A 65 -2.71 -22.15 12.30
N SER A 66 -2.21 -20.92 12.43
CA SER A 66 -1.02 -20.62 13.24
C SER A 66 -1.41 -19.69 14.37
N THR A 67 -1.77 -20.34 15.47
CA THR A 67 -1.74 -19.83 16.84
C THR A 67 -0.39 -19.19 17.18
N GLY A 68 -0.43 -17.95 17.66
CA GLY A 68 0.46 -17.38 18.68
C GLY A 68 1.94 -17.13 18.32
N SER A 69 2.37 -15.85 18.33
CA SER A 69 3.43 -15.33 19.23
C SER A 69 3.83 -13.85 18.94
N GLY A 70 3.45 -12.95 19.85
CA GLY A 70 4.20 -11.72 20.24
C GLY A 70 3.69 -10.34 19.77
N PRO A 71 3.92 -9.23 20.51
CA PRO A 71 4.44 -9.06 21.88
C PRO A 71 3.42 -8.47 22.89
N SER A 72 3.67 -8.77 24.17
CA SER A 72 2.90 -8.46 25.37
C SER A 72 2.96 -6.99 25.81
N TRP A 73 1.80 -6.38 26.06
CA TRP A 73 1.65 -5.22 26.98
C TRP A 73 0.76 -5.64 28.15
N PRO A 74 1.11 -5.30 29.41
CA PRO A 74 0.46 -5.86 30.58
C PRO A 74 -0.84 -5.11 30.91
N GLN A 75 -1.98 -5.79 30.83
CA GLN A 75 -3.23 -5.35 31.45
C GLN A 75 -3.91 -6.56 32.12
N ASN A 76 -3.58 -6.71 33.40
CA ASN A 76 -4.46 -7.01 34.52
C ASN A 76 -5.74 -7.88 34.28
N ILE A 77 -5.62 -9.12 34.76
CA ILE A 77 -6.60 -10.10 35.24
C ILE A 77 -8.08 -9.65 35.36
N GLY A 78 -8.98 -10.39 34.70
CA GLY A 78 -10.39 -10.50 35.11
C GLY A 78 -11.35 -10.91 33.98
N VAL A 79 -11.69 -12.21 33.90
CA VAL A 79 -12.89 -12.80 33.26
C VAL A 79 -13.22 -12.32 31.83
N GLN A 80 -12.84 -13.12 30.83
CA GLN A 80 -13.23 -12.91 29.43
C GLN A 80 -14.72 -13.25 29.22
N THR A 81 -15.59 -12.24 29.35
CA THR A 81 -16.83 -12.15 28.57
C THR A 81 -16.48 -11.73 27.13
N PRO A 82 -17.14 -12.27 26.09
CA PRO A 82 -16.84 -11.92 24.71
C PRO A 82 -17.09 -10.42 24.47
N PRO A 83 -16.18 -9.67 23.83
CA PRO A 83 -16.40 -8.25 23.61
C PRO A 83 -17.56 -8.07 22.62
N ALA A 84 -18.61 -7.40 23.10
CA ALA A 84 -19.64 -6.82 22.27
C ALA A 84 -18.97 -5.88 21.26
N TRP A 85 -19.35 -6.01 19.99
CA TRP A 85 -18.98 -5.06 18.93
C TRP A 85 -19.46 -3.66 19.35
N SER A 86 -18.54 -2.83 19.84
CA SER A 86 -18.79 -1.40 19.94
C SER A 86 -18.64 -0.80 18.54
N PRO A 87 -19.57 0.06 18.09
CA PRO A 87 -19.38 0.79 16.85
C PRO A 87 -18.13 1.66 17.02
N GLN A 88 -17.09 1.40 16.22
CA GLN A 88 -15.91 2.26 16.15
C GLN A 88 -16.39 3.66 15.77
N GLN A 89 -16.47 4.55 16.77
CA GLN A 89 -16.80 5.95 16.56
C GLN A 89 -15.75 6.52 15.61
N ALA A 90 -16.20 7.18 14.55
CA ALA A 90 -15.29 7.84 13.62
C ALA A 90 -14.35 8.77 14.41
N PRO A 91 -13.03 8.77 14.12
CA PRO A 91 -12.08 9.54 14.90
C PRO A 91 -12.50 11.01 14.95
N THR A 92 -12.58 11.57 16.16
CA THR A 92 -12.93 12.97 16.37
C THR A 92 -11.84 13.86 15.76
N ALA A 93 -12.17 15.12 15.46
CA ALA A 93 -11.19 16.07 14.95
C ALA A 93 -9.96 16.22 15.87
N SER A 94 -10.16 16.14 17.19
CA SER A 94 -9.08 16.15 18.18
C SER A 94 -8.14 14.94 18.07
N GLN A 95 -8.69 13.73 17.83
CA GLN A 95 -7.89 12.52 17.64
C GLN A 95 -7.05 12.61 16.36
N ARG A 96 -7.62 13.13 15.27
CA ARG A 96 -6.88 13.33 14.01
C ARG A 96 -5.76 14.36 14.15
N LEU A 97 -5.98 15.43 14.92
CA LEU A 97 -4.93 16.43 15.19
C LEU A 97 -3.78 15.83 16.00
N GLN A 98 -4.08 14.95 16.96
CA GLN A 98 -3.07 14.28 17.78
C GLN A 98 -2.25 13.28 16.95
N GLU A 99 -2.87 12.60 15.99
CA GLU A 99 -2.18 11.73 15.04
C GLU A 99 -1.29 12.52 14.06
N LEU A 100 -1.73 13.68 13.57
CA LEU A 100 -0.88 14.56 12.77
C LEU A 100 0.35 15.04 13.55
N ASP A 101 0.19 15.37 14.82
CA ASP A 101 1.30 15.84 15.66
C ASP A 101 2.31 14.72 15.95
N SER A 102 1.84 13.50 16.19
CA SER A 102 2.73 12.34 16.36
C SER A 102 3.47 11.97 15.06
N MET A 103 2.83 12.12 13.90
CA MET A 103 3.48 11.96 12.60
C MET A 103 4.53 13.03 12.33
N ARG A 104 4.28 14.28 12.74
CA ARG A 104 5.30 15.36 12.67
C ARG A 104 6.46 15.07 13.61
N ALA A 105 6.18 14.68 14.86
CA ALA A 105 7.21 14.38 15.86
C ALA A 105 8.10 13.19 15.46
N SER A 106 7.56 12.22 14.72
CA SER A 106 8.31 11.09 14.15
C SER A 106 9.02 11.41 12.83
N GLY A 107 8.86 12.63 12.29
CA GLY A 107 9.44 13.05 11.01
C GLY A 107 8.79 12.39 9.79
N ALA A 108 7.63 11.75 9.95
CA ALA A 108 6.91 11.08 8.87
C ALA A 108 6.23 12.06 7.90
N ILE A 109 5.97 13.30 8.34
CA ILE A 109 5.39 14.38 7.53
C ILE A 109 6.20 15.67 7.68
N SER A 110 6.21 16.51 6.64
CA SER A 110 6.88 17.83 6.65
C SER A 110 6.04 18.90 7.34
N GLU A 111 6.66 20.02 7.77
CA GLU A 111 5.94 21.14 8.41
C GLU A 111 4.88 21.78 7.49
N SER A 112 5.19 21.88 6.19
CA SER A 112 4.23 22.37 5.18
C SER A 112 3.01 21.46 5.04
N GLU A 113 3.21 20.15 5.18
CA GLU A 113 2.15 19.16 5.09
C GLU A 113 1.32 19.11 6.38
N TYR A 114 1.97 19.21 7.53
CA TYR A 114 1.31 19.33 8.84
C TYR A 114 0.36 20.54 8.86
N THR A 115 0.83 21.71 8.42
CA THR A 115 0.02 22.94 8.43
C THR A 115 -1.18 22.85 7.50
N ALA A 116 -1.02 22.31 6.28
CA ALA A 116 -2.12 22.08 5.35
C ALA A 116 -3.17 21.10 5.92
N ARG A 117 -2.73 19.95 6.45
CA ARG A 117 -3.64 18.94 7.02
C ARG A 117 -4.35 19.43 8.28
N ARG A 118 -3.66 20.22 9.12
CA ARG A 118 -4.26 20.85 10.30
C ARG A 118 -5.37 21.83 9.92
N GLN A 119 -5.14 22.67 8.90
CA GLN A 119 -6.18 23.57 8.37
C GLN A 119 -7.37 22.80 7.80
N GLN A 120 -7.13 21.70 7.07
CA GLN A 120 -8.19 20.85 6.55
C GLN A 120 -9.07 20.27 7.67
N ILE A 121 -8.45 19.77 8.74
CA ILE A 121 -9.22 19.25 9.88
C ILE A 121 -10.03 20.38 10.51
N LEU A 122 -9.42 21.53 10.80
CA LEU A 122 -10.11 22.68 11.39
C LEU A 122 -11.28 23.19 10.52
N SER A 123 -11.15 23.14 9.20
CA SER A 123 -12.22 23.49 8.25
C SER A 123 -13.36 22.47 8.17
N SER A 124 -13.14 21.26 8.70
CA SER A 124 -14.10 20.15 8.68
C SER A 124 -14.87 19.97 9.99
N LEU A 125 -14.59 20.79 11.01
CA LEU A 125 -15.42 20.93 12.21
C LEU A 125 -16.65 21.78 11.89
#